data_AF-A0A497P3K9-F1
#
_entry.id   AF-A0A497P3K9-F1
#
_cell.length_a   1.000
_cell.length_b   1.000
_cell.length_c   1.000
_cell.angle_alpha   90.00
_cell.angle_beta   90.00
_cell.angle_gamma   90.00
#
_symmetry.space_group_name_H-M   'P 1'
#
loop_
_entity.id
_entity.type
_entity.pdbx_description
1 polymer ?
#
loop_
_entity_poly.entity_id
_entity_poly.type
_entity_poly.pdbx_seq_one_letter_code
_entity_poly.pdbx_strand_id
1 'polypeptide(L)' 'MLIGIMADTHDRLPLLDKAVKRLNEEKVKLVLHAGDYVAPFVA' A
#
# COMPACT_ATOMS: atom_id res chain seq x y z
N MET A 1 -9.03 13.95 10.39
CA MET A 1 -9.05 13.38 9.03
C MET A 1 -7.72 12.67 8.81
N LEU A 2 -7.72 11.37 8.52
CA LEU A 2 -6.49 10.60 8.32
C LEU A 2 -6.22 10.42 6.83
N ILE A 3 -4.95 10.55 6.44
CA ILE A 3 -4.41 10.25 5.11
C ILE A 3 -3.34 9.18 5.28
N GLY A 4 -3.39 8.15 4.45
CA GLY A 4 -2.45 7.06 4.44
C GLY A 4 -1.32 7.38 3.49
N ILE A 5 -0.10 7.04 3.88
CA ILE A 5 1.07 7.16 3.02
C ILE A 5 1.80 5.84 3.06
N MET A 6 2.17 5.36 1.88
CA MET A 6 3.01 4.18 1.71
C MET A 6 3.88 4.33 0.46
N ALA A 7 4.83 3.43 0.29
CA ALA A 7 5.74 3.39 -0.85
C ALA A 7 6.34 1.99 -0.95
N ASP A 8 6.95 1.67 -2.10
CA ASP A 8 7.88 0.57 -2.27
C ASP A 8 7.35 -0.80 -1.79
N THR A 9 6.15 -1.16 -2.26
CA THR A 9 5.52 -2.43 -1.89
C THR A 9 6.18 -3.63 -2.54
N HIS A 10 6.80 -3.45 -3.73
CA HIS A 10 7.59 -4.47 -4.43
C HIS A 10 6.98 -5.89 -4.37
N ASP A 11 5.68 -5.99 -4.65
CA ASP A 11 4.90 -7.25 -4.65
C ASP A 11 4.97 -8.10 -3.40
N ARG A 12 5.30 -7.48 -2.27
CA ARG A 12 5.22 -8.15 -0.97
C ARG A 12 3.77 -8.23 -0.56
N LEU A 13 2.98 -9.01 -1.30
CA LEU A 13 1.54 -9.18 -1.11
C LEU A 13 1.16 -9.42 0.36
N PRO A 14 1.87 -10.26 1.14
CA PRO A 14 1.53 -10.46 2.56
C PRO A 14 1.71 -9.20 3.43
N LEU A 15 2.63 -8.31 3.09
CA LEU A 15 2.84 -7.04 3.80
C LEU A 15 1.90 -5.95 3.29
N LEU A 16 1.65 -5.92 1.98
CA LEU A 16 0.66 -5.05 1.36
C LEU A 16 -0.72 -5.31 1.96
N ASP A 17 -1.13 -6.57 2.10
CA ASP A 17 -2.40 -6.95 2.73
C ASP A 17 -2.51 -6.45 4.17
N LYS A 18 -1.45 -6.59 4.96
CA LYS A 18 -1.41 -6.07 6.34
C LYS A 18 -1.51 -4.54 6.36
N ALA A 19 -0.81 -3.85 5.47
CA ALA A 19 -0.85 -2.40 5.35
C ALA A 19 -2.25 -1.91 4.97
N VAL A 20 -2.86 -2.51 3.95
CA VAL A 20 -4.23 -2.19 3.50
C VAL A 20 -5.24 -2.45 4.61
N LYS A 21 -5.16 -3.61 5.29
CA LYS A 21 -6.04 -3.93 6.42
C LYS A 21 -5.95 -2.87 7.52
N ARG A 22 -4.73 -2.47 7.89
CA ARG A 22 -4.50 -1.45 8.91
C ARG A 22 -5.09 -0.09 8.50
N LEU A 23 -4.89 0.33 7.25
CA LEU A 23 -5.43 1.59 6.74
C LEU A 23 -6.98 1.58 6.72
N ASN A 24 -7.58 0.42 6.42
CA ASN A 24 -9.03 0.26 6.46
C ASN A 24 -9.59 0.32 7.89
N GLU A 25 -8.93 -0.31 8.86
CA GLU A 25 -9.29 -0.24 10.29
C GLU A 25 -9.25 1.21 10.80
N GLU A 26 -8.27 1.99 10.36
CA GLU A 26 -8.12 3.41 10.67
C GLU A 26 -9.08 4.33 9.89
N LYS A 27 -9.93 3.76 9.01
CA LYS A 27 -10.94 4.50 8.21
C LYS A 27 -10.33 5.65 7.42
N VAL A 28 -9.14 5.43 6.86
CA VAL A 28 -8.43 6.42 6.05
C VAL A 28 -9.21 6.65 4.74
N LYS A 29 -9.40 7.91 4.35
CA LYS A 29 -10.20 8.26 3.15
C LYS A 29 -9.38 8.38 1.86
N LEU A 30 -8.07 8.57 1.98
CA LEU A 30 -7.14 8.71 0.86
C LEU A 30 -5.81 8.05 1.24
N VAL A 31 -5.24 7.28 0.32
CA VAL A 31 -3.89 6.71 0.46
C VAL A 31 -3.03 7.20 -0.70
N LEU A 32 -1.87 7.76 -0.40
CA LEU A 32 -0.85 8.13 -1.37
C LEU A 32 0.24 7.07 -1.36
N HIS A 33 0.54 6.50 -2.52
CA HIS A 33 1.64 5.57 -2.69
C HIS A 33 2.71 6.21 -3.57
N ALA A 34 3.86 6.54 -2.97
CA ALA A 34 4.87 7.38 -3.60
C ALA A 34 6.06 6.59 -4.20
N GLY A 35 6.03 5.25 -4.14
CA GLY A 35 7.11 4.39 -4.61
C GLY A 35 6.64 3.23 -5.50
N ASP A 36 7.47 2.21 -5.63
CA ASP A 36 7.26 1.12 -6.58
C ASP A 36 6.19 0.14 -6.10
N TYR A 37 5.10 0.01 -6.86
CA TYR A 37 4.08 -0.98 -6.56
C TYR A 37 4.54 -2.43 -6.86
N VAL A 38 5.43 -2.61 -7.85
CA VAL A 38 5.13 -3.46 -9.01
C VAL A 38 5.94 -4.77 -9.12
N ALA A 39 5.22 -5.82 -9.55
CA ALA A 39 5.69 -7.01 -10.25
C ALA A 39 5.18 -6.89 -11.67
N PRO A 40 6.06 -6.58 -12.62
CA PRO A 40 5.83 -6.99 -13.97
C PRO A 40 6.37 -8.42 -14.02
N PHE A 41 5.60 -9.43 -14.42
CA PHE A 41 6.20 -10.69 -14.89
C PHE A 41 7.07 -10.47 -16.18
N VAL A 42 7.56 -9.24 -16.42
CA VAL A 42 8.09 -8.67 -17.65
C VAL A 42 9.42 -7.99 -17.31
N ALA A 43 10.52 -8.63 -17.73
CA ALA A 43 11.74 -7.95 -18.13
C ALA A 43 11.83 -8.06 -19.67
#